data_AF-T1A360-F1
#
_entry.id   AF-T1A360-F1
#
_cell.length_a   1.000
_cell.length_b   1.000
_cell.length_c   1.000
_cell.angle_alpha   90.00
_cell.angle_beta   90.00
_cell.angle_gamma   90.00
#
_symmetry.space_group_name_H-M   'P 1'
#
loop_
_entity.id
_entity.type
_entity.pdbx_description
1 polymer ?
#
loop_
_entity_poly.entity_id
_entity_poly.type
_entity_poly.pdbx_seq_one_letter_code
_entity_poly.pdbx_strand_id
1 'polypeptide(L)'
;KAMGSGGRLPQLMQAAGTFMARADGPRIGFVEDYGWDTHANQAAILARKLKELDDACARFAQAAQPVWSRTVMVVVTEFGRTARINGTNGTDHGTGGVMFVAGGAVAGGRVGGQWPGMRPQQLYQDRDIHATTDFRAVFKGLLAGHLGIRGRVLAARVFPGSA
;
A
#
# COMPACT_ATOMS: atom_id res chain seq x y z
N LYS A 1 -29.56 -2.22 4.46
CA LYS A 1 -29.76 -2.28 2.99
C LYS A 1 -28.50 -1.70 2.34
N ALA A 2 -27.66 -2.56 1.77
CA ALA A 2 -26.37 -2.18 1.20
C ALA A 2 -26.56 -1.24 0.00
N MET A 3 -26.05 -0.01 0.11
CA MET A 3 -25.86 0.86 -1.05
C MET A 3 -24.71 0.29 -1.87
N GLY A 4 -24.95 0.01 -3.16
CA GLY A 4 -23.96 -0.53 -4.07
C GLY A 4 -22.70 0.33 -4.12
N SER A 5 -21.61 -0.18 -3.57
CA SER A 5 -20.28 0.43 -3.68
C SER A 5 -19.64 0.02 -5.00
N GLY A 6 -20.09 0.65 -6.10
CA GLY A 6 -19.18 0.83 -7.23
C GLY A 6 -17.92 1.51 -6.69
N GLY A 7 -16.75 1.00 -7.06
CA GLY A 7 -15.47 1.46 -6.53
C GLY A 7 -15.32 2.98 -6.63
N ARG A 8 -15.23 3.66 -5.48
CA ARG A 8 -15.12 5.12 -5.39
C ARG A 8 -13.69 5.59 -5.17
N LEU A 9 -12.72 4.67 -5.13
CA LEU A 9 -11.33 5.02 -4.86
C LEU A 9 -10.80 6.08 -5.84
N PRO A 10 -11.09 6.02 -7.16
CA PRO A 10 -10.59 7.04 -8.09
C PRO A 10 -11.13 8.44 -7.79
N GLN A 11 -12.40 8.56 -7.39
CA GLN A 11 -13.02 9.83 -7.03
C GLN A 11 -12.48 10.36 -5.68
N LEU A 12 -12.27 9.47 -4.70
CA LEU A 12 -11.68 9.83 -3.41
C LEU A 12 -10.25 10.33 -3.57
N MET A 13 -9.44 9.62 -4.37
CA MET A 13 -8.06 9.99 -4.65
C MET A 13 -7.97 11.27 -5.49
N GLN A 14 -8.89 11.50 -6.42
CA GLN A 14 -9.01 12.79 -7.11
C GLN A 14 -9.29 13.94 -6.13
N ALA A 15 -10.25 13.76 -5.22
CA ALA A 15 -10.58 14.77 -4.21
C ALA A 15 -9.39 15.02 -3.26
N ALA A 16 -8.71 13.96 -2.81
CA ALA A 16 -7.51 14.07 -1.99
C ALA A 16 -6.40 14.88 -2.69
N GLY A 17 -6.14 14.60 -3.97
CA GLY A 17 -5.18 15.36 -4.77
C GLY A 17 -5.55 16.84 -4.87
N THR A 18 -6.83 17.15 -5.12
CA THR A 18 -7.34 18.53 -5.16
C THR A 18 -7.15 19.25 -3.83
N PHE A 19 -7.46 18.61 -2.69
CA PHE A 19 -7.26 19.23 -1.38
C PHE A 19 -5.78 19.48 -1.08
N MET A 20 -4.92 18.50 -1.36
CA MET A 20 -3.47 18.62 -1.14
C MET A 20 -2.80 19.64 -2.06
N ALA A 21 -3.37 19.91 -3.24
CA ALA A 21 -2.84 20.88 -4.20
C ALA A 21 -3.02 22.34 -3.77
N ARG A 22 -3.90 22.62 -2.81
CA ARG A 22 -4.14 23.98 -2.30
C ARG A 22 -2.90 24.53 -1.60
N ALA A 23 -2.71 25.85 -1.66
CA ALA A 23 -1.60 26.51 -0.97
C ALA A 23 -1.62 26.29 0.55
N ASP A 24 -2.81 26.19 1.14
CA ASP A 24 -3.09 25.88 2.55
C ASP A 24 -3.48 24.40 2.77
N GLY A 25 -3.22 23.54 1.78
CA GLY A 25 -3.65 22.14 1.78
C GLY A 25 -2.94 21.28 2.84
N PRO A 26 -3.53 20.12 3.19
CA PRO A 26 -2.90 19.18 4.10
C PRO A 26 -1.62 18.59 3.49
N ARG A 27 -0.63 18.32 4.34
CA ARG A 27 0.66 17.72 3.95
C ARG A 27 0.66 16.19 4.04
N ILE A 28 -0.30 15.63 4.75
CA ILE A 28 -0.51 14.18 4.93
C ILE A 28 -2.00 13.92 4.75
N GLY A 29 -2.33 12.92 3.94
CA GLY A 29 -3.69 12.43 3.74
C GLY A 29 -3.73 10.92 3.93
N PHE A 30 -4.89 10.42 4.35
CA PHE A 30 -5.17 9.00 4.49
C PHE A 30 -6.48 8.69 3.78
N VAL A 31 -6.48 7.64 2.96
CA VAL A 31 -7.65 7.17 2.20
C VAL A 31 -7.77 5.67 2.43
N GLU A 32 -8.93 5.25 2.88
CA GLU A 32 -9.25 3.83 3.04
C GLU A 32 -9.98 3.31 1.82
N ASP A 33 -9.63 2.09 1.42
CA ASP A 33 -10.31 1.36 0.37
C ASP A 33 -10.62 -0.06 0.83
N TYR A 34 -11.85 -0.48 0.60
CA TYR A 34 -12.40 -1.74 1.11
C TYR A 34 -12.62 -2.75 -0.02
N GLY A 35 -12.86 -4.01 0.36
CA GLY A 35 -13.15 -5.10 -0.58
C GLY A 35 -11.91 -5.85 -1.10
N TRP A 36 -10.79 -5.77 -0.38
CA TRP A 36 -9.57 -6.55 -0.65
C TRP A 36 -9.54 -7.89 0.08
N ASP A 37 -10.28 -8.04 1.19
CA ASP A 37 -10.41 -9.33 1.89
C ASP A 37 -11.32 -10.28 1.13
N THR A 38 -10.71 -11.15 0.33
CA THR A 38 -11.40 -12.03 -0.60
C THR A 38 -11.03 -13.48 -0.31
N HIS A 39 -12.03 -14.34 -0.15
CA HIS A 39 -11.84 -15.78 0.15
C HIS A 39 -12.24 -16.71 -1.00
N ALA A 40 -12.72 -16.15 -2.11
CA ALA A 40 -13.06 -16.84 -3.35
C ALA A 40 -13.07 -15.84 -4.51
N ASN A 41 -13.04 -16.33 -5.76
CA ASN A 41 -13.11 -15.51 -6.98
C ASN A 41 -12.07 -14.37 -7.04
N GLN A 42 -10.89 -14.59 -6.45
CA GLN A 42 -9.90 -13.54 -6.22
C GLN A 42 -9.36 -12.98 -7.54
N ALA A 43 -9.18 -13.80 -8.57
CA ALA A 43 -8.69 -13.35 -9.87
C ALA A 43 -9.55 -12.22 -10.47
N ALA A 44 -10.88 -12.41 -10.52
CA ALA A 44 -11.78 -11.40 -11.06
C ALA A 44 -11.87 -10.16 -10.16
N ILE A 45 -11.92 -10.35 -8.84
CA ILE A 45 -12.00 -9.22 -7.89
C ILE A 45 -10.71 -8.40 -7.91
N LEU A 46 -9.55 -9.05 -7.85
CA LEU A 46 -8.24 -8.39 -7.86
C LEU A 46 -7.98 -7.68 -9.19
N ALA A 47 -8.34 -8.27 -10.33
CA ALA A 47 -8.21 -7.59 -11.62
C ALA A 47 -8.98 -6.24 -11.63
N ARG A 48 -10.22 -6.24 -11.11
CA ARG A 48 -11.03 -5.02 -10.98
C ARG A 48 -10.43 -4.04 -9.96
N LYS A 49 -10.04 -4.51 -8.76
CA LYS A 49 -9.51 -3.66 -7.68
C LYS A 49 -8.15 -3.06 -8.02
N LEU A 50 -7.27 -3.81 -8.69
CA LEU A 50 -5.98 -3.31 -9.16
C LEU A 50 -6.15 -2.27 -10.27
N LYS A 51 -7.10 -2.47 -11.19
CA LYS A 51 -7.45 -1.43 -12.17
C LYS A 51 -7.99 -0.17 -11.49
N GLU A 52 -8.86 -0.34 -10.50
CA GLU A 52 -9.41 0.78 -9.73
C GLU A 52 -8.30 1.55 -8.99
N LEU A 53 -7.34 0.85 -8.39
CA LEU A 53 -6.17 1.43 -7.73
C LEU A 53 -5.28 2.20 -8.72
N ASP A 54 -5.01 1.63 -9.89
CA ASP A 54 -4.24 2.28 -10.96
C ASP A 54 -4.90 3.59 -11.43
N ASP A 55 -6.20 3.52 -11.76
CA ASP A 55 -6.99 4.70 -12.16
C ASP A 55 -6.99 5.77 -11.05
N ALA A 56 -7.00 5.35 -9.78
CA ALA A 56 -6.99 6.26 -8.63
C ALA A 56 -5.66 6.97 -8.42
N CYS A 57 -4.54 6.25 -8.55
CA CYS A 57 -3.20 6.82 -8.53
C CYS A 57 -3.03 7.85 -9.65
N ALA A 58 -3.49 7.55 -10.87
CA ALA A 58 -3.43 8.47 -12.00
C ALA A 58 -4.25 9.75 -11.76
N ARG A 59 -5.47 9.61 -11.24
CA ARG A 59 -6.33 10.77 -10.91
C ARG A 59 -5.77 11.63 -9.79
N PHE A 60 -5.20 11.02 -8.76
CA PHE A 60 -4.50 11.79 -7.72
C PHE A 60 -3.35 12.58 -8.32
N ALA A 61 -2.49 11.95 -9.13
CA ALA A 61 -1.35 12.60 -9.75
C ALA A 61 -1.76 13.80 -10.62
N GLN A 62 -2.86 13.67 -11.37
CA GLN A 62 -3.43 14.76 -12.17
C GLN A 62 -3.98 15.90 -11.30
N ALA A 63 -4.73 15.57 -10.24
CA ALA A 63 -5.32 16.58 -9.36
C ALA A 63 -4.27 17.29 -8.48
N ALA A 64 -3.19 16.59 -8.13
CA ALA A 64 -2.10 17.07 -7.29
C ALA A 64 -0.95 17.74 -8.06
N GLN A 65 -1.11 18.03 -9.36
CA GLN A 65 -0.04 18.53 -10.24
C GLN A 65 0.86 19.63 -9.62
N PRO A 66 0.34 20.69 -8.97
CA PRO A 66 1.17 21.74 -8.38
C PRO A 66 2.16 21.25 -7.30
N VAL A 67 1.88 20.09 -6.70
CA VAL A 67 2.68 19.50 -5.61
C VAL A 67 3.25 18.12 -5.98
N TRP A 68 2.96 17.61 -7.18
CA TRP A 68 3.24 16.22 -7.54
C TRP A 68 4.71 15.83 -7.44
N SER A 69 5.63 16.70 -7.87
CA SER A 69 7.09 16.46 -7.82
C SER A 69 7.64 16.28 -6.41
N ARG A 70 6.87 16.65 -5.39
CA ARG A 70 7.18 16.53 -3.96
C ARG A 70 6.14 15.69 -3.23
N THR A 71 5.46 14.77 -3.92
CA THR A 71 4.49 13.86 -3.29
C THR A 71 5.01 12.43 -3.29
N VAL A 72 4.79 11.75 -2.17
CA VAL A 72 4.91 10.30 -2.00
C VAL A 72 3.53 9.74 -1.66
N MET A 73 3.11 8.70 -2.37
CA MET A 73 1.97 7.85 -2.05
C MET A 73 2.49 6.49 -1.55
N VAL A 74 1.89 6.00 -0.48
CA VAL A 74 2.18 4.67 0.06
C VAL A 74 0.87 3.89 0.11
N VAL A 75 0.86 2.72 -0.53
CA VAL A 75 -0.28 1.79 -0.50
C VAL A 75 0.15 0.57 0.30
N VAL A 76 -0.59 0.29 1.37
CA VAL A 76 -0.34 -0.83 2.29
C VAL A 76 -1.64 -1.57 2.57
N THR A 77 -1.48 -2.83 2.97
CA THR A 77 -2.54 -3.66 3.53
C THR A 77 -2.10 -4.19 4.90
N GLU A 78 -3.06 -4.62 5.71
CA GLU A 78 -2.85 -5.15 7.06
C GLU A 78 -2.50 -6.65 7.07
N PHE A 79 -2.81 -7.40 6.00
CA PHE A 79 -2.56 -8.84 5.91
C PHE A 79 -2.09 -9.30 4.53
N GLY A 80 -1.50 -10.50 4.48
CA GLY A 80 -1.21 -11.26 3.27
C GLY A 80 -2.26 -12.32 2.97
N ARG A 81 -2.03 -13.12 1.92
CA ARG A 81 -2.80 -14.34 1.64
C ARG A 81 -1.94 -15.58 1.79
N THR A 82 -2.56 -16.71 2.12
CA THR A 82 -1.88 -18.02 2.10
C THR A 82 -1.33 -18.32 0.72
N ALA A 83 -0.18 -19.00 0.65
CA ALA A 83 0.41 -19.39 -0.64
C ALA A 83 -0.40 -20.49 -1.34
N ARG A 84 -1.16 -21.29 -0.57
CA ARG A 84 -1.98 -22.39 -1.07
C ARG A 84 -3.44 -21.99 -1.17
N ILE A 85 -4.12 -22.59 -2.14
CA ILE A 85 -5.57 -22.50 -2.31
C ILE A 85 -6.27 -23.24 -1.15
N ASN A 86 -7.35 -22.65 -0.63
CA ASN A 86 -8.18 -23.24 0.42
C ASN A 86 -9.33 -24.10 -0.15
N GLY A 87 -10.16 -24.68 0.71
CA GLY A 87 -11.27 -25.55 0.30
C GLY A 87 -12.38 -24.87 -0.53
N THR A 88 -12.36 -23.53 -0.65
CA THR A 88 -13.33 -22.75 -1.43
C THR A 88 -12.76 -22.25 -2.76
N ASN A 89 -11.65 -22.82 -3.24
CA ASN A 89 -10.93 -22.36 -4.43
C ASN A 89 -10.46 -20.88 -4.33
N GLY A 90 -10.27 -20.36 -3.12
CA GLY A 90 -9.65 -19.07 -2.85
C GLY A 90 -8.42 -19.24 -1.97
N THR A 91 -8.17 -18.30 -1.06
CA THR A 91 -7.06 -18.36 -0.08
C THR A 91 -7.57 -17.92 1.27
N ASP A 92 -6.80 -18.16 2.33
CA ASP A 92 -7.05 -17.63 3.67
C ASP A 92 -6.13 -16.45 3.98
N HIS A 93 -6.28 -15.87 5.17
CA HIS A 93 -5.37 -14.85 5.67
C HIS A 93 -3.97 -15.44 5.89
N GLY A 94 -2.96 -14.70 5.48
CA GLY A 94 -1.55 -15.05 5.60
C GLY A 94 -0.69 -13.85 6.00
N THR A 95 0.62 -14.10 6.12
CA THR A 95 1.55 -13.15 6.74
C THR A 95 2.17 -12.16 5.74
N GLY A 96 2.73 -12.64 4.64
CA GLY A 96 3.47 -11.81 3.69
C GLY A 96 2.58 -11.06 2.68
N GLY A 97 2.89 -9.79 2.43
CA GLY A 97 2.19 -8.94 1.47
C GLY A 97 3.12 -8.00 0.70
N VAL A 98 2.55 -7.04 -0.02
CA VAL A 98 3.29 -6.04 -0.79
C VAL A 98 2.89 -4.63 -0.35
N MET A 99 3.88 -3.75 -0.23
CA MET A 99 3.70 -2.30 -0.10
C MET A 99 4.11 -1.65 -1.43
N PHE A 100 3.29 -0.73 -1.94
CA PHE A 100 3.68 0.12 -3.05
C PHE A 100 4.09 1.50 -2.53
N VAL A 101 5.23 1.99 -3.01
CA VAL A 101 5.69 3.36 -2.79
C VAL A 101 5.82 4.01 -4.16
N ALA A 102 5.05 5.06 -4.39
CA ALA A 102 4.93 5.75 -5.68
C ALA A 102 4.85 7.27 -5.47
N GLY A 103 4.87 8.06 -6.55
CA GLY A 103 4.75 9.52 -6.47
C GLY A 103 5.86 10.24 -7.23
N GLY A 104 5.67 11.53 -7.52
CA GLY A 104 6.65 12.32 -8.26
C GLY A 104 7.97 12.54 -7.52
N ALA A 105 8.00 12.34 -6.20
CA ALA A 105 9.22 12.41 -5.38
C ALA A 105 9.96 11.06 -5.29
N VAL A 106 9.42 9.98 -5.88
CA VAL A 106 9.96 8.62 -5.73
C VAL A 106 10.74 8.23 -6.98
N ALA A 107 12.02 7.91 -6.80
CA ALA A 107 12.84 7.26 -7.84
C ALA A 107 12.44 5.77 -7.98
N GLY A 108 11.29 5.54 -8.62
CA GLY A 108 10.66 4.23 -8.79
C GLY A 108 11.40 3.27 -9.73
N GLY A 109 10.66 2.32 -10.30
CA GLY A 109 11.21 1.33 -11.26
C GLY A 109 12.03 0.20 -10.61
N ARG A 110 11.87 -0.03 -9.32
CA ARG A 110 12.58 -1.06 -8.56
C ARG A 110 11.62 -1.88 -7.71
N VAL A 111 11.93 -3.17 -7.55
CA VAL A 111 11.33 -4.03 -6.51
C VAL A 111 12.33 -4.11 -5.37
N GLY A 112 11.92 -3.66 -4.18
CA GLY A 112 12.73 -3.74 -2.97
C GLY A 112 12.36 -4.94 -2.11
N GLY A 113 13.15 -5.17 -1.06
CA GLY A 113 12.95 -6.26 -0.12
C GLY A 113 13.51 -7.60 -0.61
N GLN A 114 13.33 -8.64 0.20
CA GLN A 114 13.74 -10.00 -0.15
C GLN A 114 12.51 -10.83 -0.55
N TRP A 115 12.62 -11.58 -1.63
CA TRP A 115 11.58 -12.51 -2.08
C TRP A 115 12.15 -13.93 -2.13
N PRO A 116 11.96 -14.74 -1.07
CA PRO A 116 12.47 -16.11 -1.04
C PRO A 116 11.82 -17.01 -2.10
N GLY A 117 10.57 -16.74 -2.49
CA GLY A 117 9.78 -17.55 -3.41
C GLY A 117 8.60 -18.24 -2.74
N MET A 118 7.94 -19.16 -3.46
CA MET A 118 6.74 -19.87 -2.99
C MET A 118 6.90 -21.40 -3.04
N ARG A 119 8.13 -21.92 -3.21
CA ARG A 119 8.37 -23.37 -3.09
C ARG A 119 8.10 -23.79 -1.65
N PRO A 120 7.67 -25.04 -1.38
CA PRO A 120 7.32 -25.48 -0.03
C PRO A 120 8.36 -25.14 1.04
N GLN A 121 9.65 -25.35 0.75
CA GLN A 121 10.76 -25.08 1.68
C GLN A 121 11.06 -23.59 1.90
N GLN A 122 10.41 -22.71 1.12
CA GLN A 122 10.55 -21.26 1.19
C GLN A 122 9.35 -20.61 1.85
N LEU A 123 8.37 -21.39 2.31
CA LEU A 123 7.19 -20.87 2.99
C LEU A 123 7.44 -20.76 4.49
N TYR A 124 6.93 -19.68 5.07
CA TYR A 124 6.87 -19.52 6.51
C TYR A 124 5.90 -20.55 7.08
N GLN A 125 6.42 -21.41 7.95
CA GLN A 125 5.66 -22.49 8.59
C GLN A 125 4.92 -23.38 7.57
N ASP A 126 5.53 -23.63 6.40
CA ASP A 126 4.99 -24.44 5.31
C ASP A 126 3.64 -23.97 4.72
N ARG A 127 3.21 -22.74 5.06
CA ARG A 127 1.87 -22.22 4.77
C ARG A 127 1.87 -20.85 4.09
N ASP A 128 2.65 -19.91 4.62
CA ASP A 128 2.57 -18.49 4.27
C ASP A 128 3.80 -18.01 3.50
N ILE A 129 3.66 -16.88 2.81
CA ILE A 129 4.82 -16.12 2.34
C ILE A 129 5.49 -15.42 3.53
N HIS A 130 6.82 -15.42 3.58
CA HIS A 130 7.57 -14.68 4.60
C HIS A 130 7.33 -13.17 4.50
N ALA A 131 7.05 -12.55 5.65
CA ALA A 131 7.26 -11.12 5.81
C ALA A 131 8.76 -10.84 6.00
N THR A 132 9.43 -10.43 4.94
CA THR A 132 10.89 -10.21 4.92
C THR A 132 11.29 -8.76 5.18
N THR A 133 10.32 -7.85 5.19
CA THR A 133 10.55 -6.41 5.31
C THR A 133 9.65 -5.85 6.40
N ASP A 134 10.26 -5.22 7.41
CA ASP A 134 9.53 -4.42 8.38
C ASP A 134 9.07 -3.12 7.70
N PHE A 135 7.78 -3.02 7.39
CA PHE A 135 7.19 -1.83 6.75
C PHE A 135 7.42 -0.55 7.56
N ARG A 136 7.62 -0.63 8.89
CA ARG A 136 7.98 0.52 9.72
C ARG A 136 9.34 1.10 9.33
N ALA A 137 10.29 0.28 8.88
CA ALA A 137 11.58 0.75 8.39
C ALA A 137 11.43 1.60 7.11
N VAL A 138 10.51 1.20 6.22
CA VAL A 138 10.18 1.98 5.02
C VAL A 138 9.53 3.32 5.40
N PHE A 139 8.55 3.31 6.32
CA PHE A 139 7.95 4.55 6.83
C PHE A 139 8.98 5.45 7.53
N LYS A 140 9.91 4.91 8.31
CA LYS A 140 11.03 5.68 8.89
C LYS A 140 11.84 6.39 7.80
N GLY A 141 12.24 5.67 6.76
CA GLY A 141 13.01 6.22 5.65
C GLY A 141 12.25 7.34 4.93
N LEU A 142 10.96 7.14 4.67
CA LEU A 142 10.10 8.15 4.05
C LEU A 142 9.95 9.38 4.94
N LEU A 143 9.63 9.21 6.22
CA LEU A 143 9.47 10.35 7.14
C LEU A 143 10.77 11.14 7.35
N ALA A 144 11.91 10.45 7.39
CA ALA A 144 13.21 11.09 7.51
C ALA A 144 13.60 11.83 6.22
N GLY A 145 13.55 11.14 5.08
CA GLY A 145 14.00 11.68 3.79
C GLY A 145 13.04 12.70 3.17
N HIS A 146 11.73 12.52 3.38
CA HIS A 146 10.71 13.36 2.74
C HIS A 146 10.21 14.49 3.64
N LEU A 147 10.00 14.22 4.94
CA LEU A 147 9.50 15.22 5.89
C LEU A 147 10.60 15.80 6.80
N GLY A 148 11.85 15.34 6.67
CA GLY A 148 12.98 15.84 7.46
C GLY A 148 12.91 15.48 8.94
N ILE A 149 12.10 14.48 9.33
CA ILE A 149 11.97 14.08 10.73
C ILE A 149 13.26 13.39 11.17
N ARG A 150 13.85 13.89 12.28
CA ARG A 150 15.12 13.37 12.78
C ARG A 150 15.03 11.87 13.10
N GLY A 151 15.98 11.09 12.59
CA GLY A 151 16.03 9.64 12.79
C GLY A 151 15.94 9.21 14.26
N ARG A 152 16.55 9.97 15.18
CA ARG A 152 16.45 9.70 16.63
C ARG A 152 15.01 9.75 17.17
N VAL A 153 14.18 10.67 16.66
CA VAL A 153 12.78 10.81 17.08
C VAL A 153 11.97 9.64 16.53
N LEU A 154 12.22 9.29 15.27
CA LEU A 154 11.59 8.14 14.62
C LEU A 154 11.90 6.84 15.36
N ALA A 155 13.17 6.59 15.69
CA ALA A 155 13.60 5.37 16.37
C ALA A 155 13.13 5.29 17.82
N ALA A 156 13.11 6.39 18.56
CA ALA A 156 12.80 6.37 19.99
C ALA A 156 11.30 6.52 20.30
N ARG A 157 10.51 7.18 19.44
CA ARG A 157 9.12 7.55 19.78
C ARG A 157 8.07 7.10 18.77
N VAL A 158 8.40 7.07 17.48
CA VAL A 158 7.39 6.77 16.44
C VAL A 158 7.38 5.27 16.11
N PHE A 159 8.55 4.69 15.91
CA PHE A 159 8.71 3.27 15.57
C PHE A 159 9.76 2.57 16.45
N PRO A 160 9.56 2.53 17.78
CA PRO A 160 10.46 1.82 18.68
C PRO A 160 10.57 0.34 18.31
N GLY A 161 11.79 -0.21 18.35
CA GLY A 161 12.06 -1.62 18.06
C GLY A 161 11.82 -2.06 16.61
N SER A 162 11.66 -1.11 15.67
CA SER A 162 11.64 -1.42 14.24
C SER A 162 13.06 -1.52 13.67
N ALA A 163 13.20 -2.36 12.64
CA ALA A 163 14.46 -2.57 11.91
C ALA A 163 15.07 -1.26 11.41
#